data_AF-A0A9E4G1I7-F1
#
_entry.id   AF-A0A9E4G1I7-F1
#
_cell.length_a   1.000
_cell.length_b   1.000
_cell.length_c   1.000
_cell.angle_alpha   90.00
_cell.angle_beta   90.00
_cell.angle_gamma   90.00
#
_symmetry.space_group_name_H-M   'P 1'
#
loop_
_entity.id
_entity.type
_entity.pdbx_description
1 polymer ?
#
loop_
_entity_poly.entity_id
_entity_poly.type
_entity_poly.pdbx_seq_one_letter_code
_entity_poly.pdbx_strand_id
1 'polypeptide(L)'
;MTIKSKPASPKPSIVRCASCDGFGWFEDDFGGESAYCDWCAGVGYVYHRDGRDSAIPKADYEAVAEELEGLEQKRLRELGYQGAAKKPWQQQIRKDTQLGRNPYADGDT
;
A
#
# COMPACT_ATOMS: atom_id res chain seq x y z
N MET A 1 -1.79 28.68 39.13
CA MET A 1 -1.01 27.54 38.61
C MET A 1 -1.54 27.21 37.23
N THR A 2 -0.77 27.44 36.18
CA THR A 2 -1.21 27.22 34.79
C THR A 2 -0.67 25.88 34.32
N ILE A 3 -1.54 24.89 34.15
CA ILE A 3 -1.19 23.64 33.48
C ILE A 3 -1.02 23.94 31.98
N LYS A 4 0.23 23.98 31.50
CA LYS A 4 0.49 24.00 30.06
C LYS A 4 0.20 22.60 29.52
N SER A 5 -0.86 22.46 28.73
CA SER A 5 -1.17 21.25 27.97
C SER A 5 0.03 20.88 27.09
N LYS A 6 0.48 19.63 27.16
CA LYS A 6 1.53 19.11 26.26
C LYS A 6 0.97 19.08 24.84
N PRO A 7 1.67 19.60 23.82
CA PRO A 7 1.17 19.56 22.45
C PRO A 7 0.93 18.10 22.02
N ALA A 8 -0.16 17.86 21.30
CA ALA A 8 -0.45 16.57 20.71
C ALA A 8 0.78 16.12 19.89
N SER A 9 1.23 14.89 20.09
CA SER A 9 2.34 14.37 19.31
C SER A 9 1.96 14.36 17.83
N PRO A 10 2.89 14.72 16.92
CA PRO A 10 2.62 14.67 15.49
C PRO A 10 2.22 13.25 15.09
N LYS A 11 1.25 13.14 14.16
CA LYS A 11 0.86 11.88 13.54
C LYS A 11 2.14 11.23 12.97
N PRO A 12 2.39 9.93 13.22
CA PRO A 12 3.52 9.24 12.59
C PRO A 12 3.38 9.30 11.07
N SER A 13 4.47 9.49 10.34
CA SER A 13 4.47 9.40 8.88
C SER A 13 4.68 7.93 8.46
N ILE A 14 4.21 7.56 7.27
CA ILE A 14 4.47 6.23 6.72
C ILE A 14 5.64 6.29 5.74
N VAL A 15 6.63 5.41 5.93
CA VAL A 15 7.84 5.33 5.08
C VAL A 15 8.08 3.91 4.62
N ARG A 16 8.89 3.73 3.55
CA ARG A 16 9.28 2.39 3.08
C ARG A 16 10.06 1.66 4.16
N CYS A 17 9.75 0.39 4.33
CA CYS A 17 10.51 -0.51 5.19
C CYS A 17 11.94 -0.63 4.64
N ALA A 18 12.93 -0.17 5.42
CA ALA A 18 14.34 -0.26 5.03
C ALA A 18 14.85 -1.72 4.92
N SER A 19 14.23 -2.66 5.63
CA SER A 19 14.64 -4.07 5.60
C SER A 19 14.29 -4.76 4.29
N CYS A 20 13.16 -4.41 3.66
CA CYS A 20 12.67 -5.06 2.43
C CYS A 20 12.44 -4.11 1.27
N ASP A 21 12.96 -2.88 1.35
CA ASP A 21 12.83 -1.82 0.33
C ASP A 21 11.40 -1.66 -0.25
N GLY A 22 10.38 -1.73 0.61
CA GLY A 22 8.99 -1.57 0.17
C GLY A 22 8.31 -2.83 -0.39
N PHE A 23 9.00 -3.96 -0.59
CA PHE A 23 8.40 -5.15 -1.20
C PHE A 23 7.47 -5.93 -0.26
N GLY A 24 7.73 -5.91 1.05
CA GLY A 24 6.99 -6.68 2.05
C GLY A 24 7.35 -8.16 2.10
N TRP A 25 8.14 -8.66 1.15
CA TRP A 25 8.61 -10.03 1.08
C TRP A 25 10.02 -10.07 0.51
N PHE A 26 10.68 -11.22 0.67
CA PHE A 26 11.97 -11.57 0.08
C PHE A 26 11.82 -12.89 -0.65
N GLU A 27 12.51 -13.04 -1.77
CA GLU A 27 12.74 -14.34 -2.38
C GLU A 27 14.12 -14.84 -1.95
N ASP A 28 14.21 -16.13 -1.63
CA ASP A 28 15.48 -16.77 -1.41
C ASP A 28 16.18 -17.03 -2.76
N ASP A 29 17.47 -16.72 -2.85
CA ASP A 29 18.26 -16.80 -4.09
C ASP A 29 18.53 -18.24 -4.58
N PHE A 30 18.28 -19.28 -3.77
CA PHE A 30 18.67 -20.67 -4.05
C PHE A 30 17.48 -21.59 -4.37
N GLY A 31 16.34 -21.40 -3.70
CA GLY A 31 15.13 -22.22 -3.80
C GLY A 31 13.94 -21.49 -4.43
N GLY A 32 13.99 -20.16 -4.53
CA GLY A 32 12.87 -19.34 -5.02
C GLY A 32 11.69 -19.30 -4.05
N GLU A 33 11.89 -19.65 -2.78
CA GLU A 33 10.86 -19.55 -1.75
C GLU A 33 10.66 -18.09 -1.36
N SER A 34 9.40 -17.65 -1.29
CA SER A 34 9.06 -16.31 -0.83
C SER A 34 8.78 -16.32 0.68
N ALA A 35 9.44 -15.43 1.42
CA ALA A 35 9.20 -15.19 2.84
C ALA A 35 8.69 -13.76 3.07
N TYR A 36 7.75 -13.59 4.00
CA TYR A 36 7.33 -12.25 4.40
C TYR A 36 8.43 -11.54 5.18
N CYS A 37 8.53 -10.22 5.01
CA CYS A 37 9.41 -9.41 5.82
C CYS A 37 8.84 -9.27 7.23
N ASP A 38 9.45 -9.95 8.20
CA ASP A 38 9.03 -9.92 9.60
C ASP A 38 9.08 -8.51 10.21
N TRP A 39 10.04 -7.66 9.80
CA TRP A 39 10.19 -6.31 10.35
C TRP A 39 8.97 -5.41 10.10
N CYS A 40 8.39 -5.49 8.90
CA CYS A 40 7.19 -4.73 8.55
C CYS A 40 5.91 -5.59 8.56
N ALA A 41 5.98 -6.81 9.09
CA ALA A 41 4.89 -7.78 9.08
C ALA A 41 4.26 -7.99 7.69
N GLY A 42 5.08 -7.96 6.64
CA GLY A 42 4.63 -8.17 5.25
C GLY A 42 4.05 -6.95 4.53
N VAL A 43 3.96 -5.78 5.18
CA VAL A 43 3.28 -4.59 4.60
C VAL A 43 4.15 -3.85 3.58
N GLY A 44 5.48 -3.93 3.71
CA GLY A 44 6.43 -3.13 2.91
C GLY A 44 6.65 -1.71 3.45
N TYR A 45 5.82 -1.26 4.40
CA TYR A 45 5.90 0.08 4.98
C TYR A 45 5.88 0.03 6.51
N VAL A 46 6.41 1.07 7.14
CA VAL A 46 6.52 1.23 8.60
C VAL A 46 6.10 2.63 9.01
N TYR A 47 5.65 2.79 10.26
CA TYR A 47 5.52 4.11 10.86
C TYR A 47 6.88 4.65 11.24
N HIS A 48 7.14 5.91 10.88
CA HIS A 48 8.27 6.70 11.33
C HIS A 48 7.81 7.77 12.31
N ARG A 49 8.45 7.81 13.48
CA ARG A 49 8.19 8.83 14.50
C ARG A 49 9.43 9.06 15.35
N ASP A 50 9.79 10.34 15.51
CA ASP A 50 10.88 10.77 16.38
C ASP A 50 12.20 10.01 16.11
N GLY A 51 12.51 9.76 14.83
CA GLY A 51 13.72 9.05 14.40
C GLY A 51 13.67 7.52 14.57
N ARG A 52 12.50 6.95 14.89
CA ARG A 52 12.31 5.51 15.06
C ARG A 52 11.26 4.97 14.11
N ASP A 53 11.57 3.80 13.57
CA ASP A 53 10.66 3.04 12.73
C ASP A 53 10.01 1.92 13.53
N SER A 54 8.74 1.66 13.25
CA SER A 54 7.96 0.59 13.87
C SER A 54 6.95 0.01 12.89
N ALA A 55 6.69 -1.29 13.00
CA ALA A 55 5.64 -1.93 12.22
C ALA A 55 4.29 -1.23 12.42
N ILE A 56 3.53 -1.07 11.34
CA ILE A 56 2.16 -0.56 11.41
C ILE A 56 1.31 -1.61 12.15
N PRO A 57 0.66 -1.26 13.28
CA PRO A 57 -0.21 -2.18 13.99
C PRO A 57 -1.39 -2.60 13.10
N LYS A 58 -1.82 -3.86 13.18
CA LYS A 58 -2.97 -4.37 12.41
C LYS A 58 -4.26 -3.56 12.63
N ALA A 59 -4.45 -3.02 13.83
CA ALA A 59 -5.60 -2.19 14.17
C ALA A 59 -5.66 -0.88 13.35
N ASP A 60 -4.54 -0.43 12.82
CA ASP A 60 -4.45 0.82 12.06
C ASP A 60 -4.62 0.59 10.56
N TYR A 61 -4.62 -0.66 10.08
CA TYR A 61 -4.61 -0.98 8.63
C TYR A 61 -5.75 -0.30 7.87
N GLU A 62 -6.96 -0.33 8.41
CA GLU A 62 -8.10 0.36 7.79
C GLU A 62 -7.88 1.88 7.72
N ALA A 63 -7.35 2.47 8.79
CA ALA A 63 -7.12 3.90 8.89
C ALA A 63 -6.00 4.41 7.95
N VAL A 64 -5.08 3.54 7.54
CA VAL A 64 -3.95 3.90 6.66
C VAL A 64 -4.01 3.28 5.27
N ALA A 65 -5.06 2.52 4.94
CA ALA A 65 -5.17 1.79 3.69
C ALA A 65 -5.00 2.69 2.46
N GLU A 66 -5.68 3.83 2.42
CA GLU A 66 -5.60 4.80 1.31
C GLU A 66 -4.18 5.38 1.16
N GLU A 67 -3.51 5.68 2.30
CA GLU A 67 -2.15 6.20 2.31
C GLU A 67 -1.16 5.14 1.79
N LEU A 68 -1.31 3.88 2.22
CA LEU A 68 -0.50 2.75 1.74
C LEU A 68 -0.69 2.50 0.24
N GLU A 69 -1.93 2.51 -0.26
CA GLU A 69 -2.20 2.36 -1.70
C GLU A 69 -1.56 3.48 -2.53
N GLY A 70 -1.64 4.73 -2.05
CA GLY A 70 -1.01 5.86 -2.72
C GLY A 70 0.52 5.75 -2.76
N LEU A 71 1.13 5.31 -1.65
CA LEU A 71 2.56 5.07 -1.57
C LEU A 71 3.04 3.95 -2.50
N GLU A 72 2.26 2.87 -2.63
CA GLU A 72 2.59 1.75 -3.52
C GLU A 72 2.44 2.15 -4.98
N GLN A 73 1.38 2.89 -5.35
CA GLN A 73 1.25 3.43 -6.70
C GLN A 73 2.46 4.31 -7.07
N LYS A 74 2.91 5.17 -6.14
CA LYS A 74 4.11 5.99 -6.35
C LYS A 74 5.36 5.12 -6.53
N ARG A 75 5.53 4.09 -5.70
CA ARG A 75 6.66 3.15 -5.81
C ARG A 75 6.67 2.41 -7.15
N LEU A 76 5.51 1.92 -7.60
CA LEU A 76 5.39 1.28 -8.91
C LEU A 76 5.81 2.24 -10.05
N ARG A 77 5.40 3.51 -9.98
CA ARG A 77 5.82 4.53 -10.96
C ARG A 77 7.34 4.73 -10.96
N GLU A 78 7.97 4.75 -9.78
CA GLU A 78 9.43 4.85 -9.65
C GLU A 78 10.17 3.63 -10.22
N LEU A 79 9.56 2.43 -10.12
CA LEU A 79 10.05 1.20 -10.77
C LEU A 79 9.81 1.18 -12.29
N GLY A 80 9.24 2.25 -12.86
CA GLY A 80 8.97 2.35 -14.29
C GLY A 80 7.62 1.77 -14.72
N TYR A 81 6.74 1.39 -13.79
CA TYR A 81 5.40 0.94 -14.13
C TYR A 81 4.57 2.10 -14.71
N GLN A 82 4.25 2.00 -15.99
CA GLN A 82 3.42 3.01 -16.67
C GLN A 82 1.95 2.61 -16.77
N GLY A 83 1.60 1.37 -16.40
CA GLY A 83 0.24 0.86 -16.47
C GLY A 83 -0.76 1.61 -15.56
N ALA A 84 -2.03 1.39 -15.84
CA ALA A 84 -3.14 1.74 -14.96
C ALA A 84 -4.00 0.50 -14.78
N ALA A 85 -4.64 0.38 -13.62
CA ALA A 85 -5.59 -0.71 -13.37
C ALA A 85 -6.72 -0.65 -14.42
N LYS A 86 -6.85 -1.72 -15.21
CA LYS A 86 -7.94 -1.84 -16.18
C LYS A 86 -9.26 -1.97 -15.42
N LYS A 87 -10.25 -1.14 -15.77
CA LYS A 87 -11.63 -1.31 -15.30
C LYS A 87 -12.16 -2.71 -15.70
N PRO A 88 -13.13 -3.30 -14.98
CA PRO A 88 -13.61 -4.65 -15.27
C PRO A 88 -13.96 -4.88 -16.76
N TRP A 89 -14.64 -3.93 -17.40
CA TRP A 89 -15.01 -4.00 -18.83
C TRP A 89 -13.84 -3.79 -19.82
N GLN A 90 -12.68 -3.34 -19.35
CA GLN A 90 -11.45 -3.22 -20.15
C GLN A 90 -10.59 -4.50 -20.07
N GLN A 91 -10.93 -5.44 -19.18
CA GLN A 91 -10.17 -6.67 -18.97
C GLN A 91 -10.59 -7.73 -19.99
N GLN A 92 -9.65 -8.16 -20.86
CA GLN A 92 -9.90 -9.16 -21.91
C GLN A 92 -10.52 -10.45 -21.37
N ILE A 93 -10.05 -10.93 -20.21
CA ILE A 93 -10.54 -12.15 -19.55
C ILE A 93 -12.00 -12.07 -19.09
N ARG A 94 -12.56 -10.86 -18.98
CA ARG A 94 -13.95 -10.64 -18.55
C ARG A 94 -14.89 -10.44 -19.72
N LYS A 95 -14.39 -10.39 -20.96
CA LYS A 95 -15.25 -10.33 -22.15
C LYS A 95 -16.24 -11.49 -22.09
N ASP A 96 -17.48 -11.20 -22.43
CA ASP A 96 -18.62 -12.13 -22.40
C ASP A 96 -19.10 -12.58 -21.00
N THR A 97 -18.52 -12.05 -19.91
CA THR A 97 -19.06 -12.22 -18.55
C THR A 97 -19.95 -11.05 -18.17
N GLN A 98 -20.87 -11.25 -17.23
CA GLN A 98 -21.65 -10.16 -16.63
C GLN A 98 -20.75 -9.07 -16.04
N LEU A 99 -19.60 -9.45 -15.47
CA LEU A 99 -18.62 -8.55 -14.88
C LEU A 99 -17.79 -7.77 -15.91
N GLY A 100 -17.84 -8.14 -17.20
CA GLY A 100 -17.19 -7.44 -18.30
C GLY A 100 -18.07 -6.41 -18.99
N ARG A 101 -19.35 -6.28 -18.62
CA ARG A 101 -20.23 -5.23 -19.16
C ARG A 101 -19.79 -3.87 -18.63
N ASN A 102 -19.69 -2.88 -19.52
CA ASN A 102 -19.45 -1.50 -19.11
C ASN A 102 -20.78 -0.92 -18.58
N PRO A 103 -20.91 -0.63 -17.27
CA PRO A 103 -22.17 -0.16 -16.68
C PRO A 103 -22.54 1.26 -17.12
N TYR A 104 -21.64 1.96 -17.81
CA TYR A 104 -21.84 3.32 -18.33
C TYR A 104 -22.05 3.37 -19.85
N ALA A 105 -22.10 2.22 -20.53
CA ALA A 105 -22.29 2.19 -21.99
C ALA A 105 -23.71 2.62 -22.41
N ASP A 106 -24.70 2.55 -21.51
CA ASP A 106 -26.11 2.84 -21.79
C ASP A 106 -26.54 4.24 -21.27
N GLY A 107 -25.60 5.18 -21.14
CA GLY A 107 -25.78 6.45 -20.42
C GLY A 107 -25.93 7.74 -21.24
N ASP A 108 -26.21 7.66 -22.54
CA ASP A 108 -26.63 8.83 -23.35
C ASP A 108 -28.15 8.76 -23.63
N THR A 109 -28.96 9.19 -22.65
CA THR A 109 -30.33 9.70 -22.88
C THR A 109 -30.56 10.91 -21.99
#